data_AF-A0A451AWH2-F1
#
_entry.id   AF-A0A451AWH2-F1
#
_cell.length_a   1.000
_cell.length_b   1.000
_cell.length_c   1.000
_cell.angle_alpha   90.00
_cell.angle_beta   90.00
_cell.angle_gamma   90.00
#
_symmetry.space_group_name_H-M   'P 1'
#
loop_
_entity.id
_entity.type
_entity.pdbx_description
1 polymer ?
#
loop_
_entity_poly.entity_id
_entity_poly.type
_entity_poly.pdbx_seq_one_letter_code
_entity_poly.pdbx_strand_id
1 'polypeptide(L)'
;MAQFPNTEADILTLAERIAKGLAENTALYPAPPVSGAHIEAARNAFLAAREAETSARSAWEGTITARQETIQALVEGMKDTLSYAEKAVDFDDAKLRRIGWRGRK
;
A
#
# COMPACT_ATOMS: atom_id res chain seq x y z
N MET A 1 -20.87 -28.48 18.48
CA MET A 1 -19.41 -28.48 18.72
C MET A 1 -18.92 -27.06 18.71
N ALA A 2 -17.92 -26.70 19.52
CA ALA A 2 -17.28 -25.39 19.38
C ALA A 2 -16.60 -25.30 18.01
N GLN A 3 -16.86 -24.22 17.26
CA GLN A 3 -16.23 -23.97 15.96
C GLN A 3 -15.08 -23.00 16.15
N PHE A 4 -13.93 -23.28 15.53
CA PHE A 4 -12.81 -22.36 15.55
C PHE A 4 -13.14 -21.12 14.70
N PRO A 5 -12.83 -19.90 15.16
CA PRO A 5 -13.11 -18.68 14.41
C PRO A 5 -12.34 -18.63 13.08
N ASN A 6 -12.92 -17.98 12.08
CA ASN A 6 -12.36 -17.85 10.74
C ASN A 6 -12.09 -16.41 10.31
N THR A 7 -12.42 -15.43 11.16
CA THR A 7 -12.08 -14.02 10.94
C THR A 7 -10.84 -13.65 11.74
N GLU A 8 -10.00 -12.76 11.21
CA GLU A 8 -8.79 -12.32 11.92
C GLU A 8 -9.12 -11.67 13.28
N ALA A 9 -10.18 -10.85 13.33
CA ALA A 9 -10.60 -10.19 14.56
C ALA A 9 -11.00 -11.20 15.65
N ASP A 10 -11.76 -12.23 15.28
CA ASP A 10 -12.19 -13.26 16.22
C ASP A 10 -11.02 -14.17 16.63
N ILE A 11 -10.07 -14.45 15.73
CA ILE A 11 -8.85 -15.21 16.04
C ILE A 11 -7.96 -14.43 17.03
N LEU A 12 -7.75 -13.13 16.82
CA LEU A 12 -6.96 -12.29 17.73
C LEU A 12 -7.61 -12.14 19.11
N THR A 13 -8.95 -12.04 19.13
CA THR A 13 -9.73 -12.03 20.38
C THR A 13 -9.61 -13.36 21.10
N LEU A 14 -9.68 -14.48 20.38
CA LEU A 14 -9.50 -15.80 20.96
C LEU A 14 -8.07 -16.01 21.49
N ALA A 15 -7.05 -15.54 20.78
CA ALA A 15 -5.65 -15.63 21.20
C ALA A 15 -5.41 -14.93 22.56
N GLU A 16 -5.94 -13.72 22.71
CA GLU A 16 -5.88 -12.97 23.98
C GLU A 16 -6.60 -13.69 25.12
N ARG A 17 -7.80 -14.23 24.84
CA ARG A 17 -8.58 -15.00 25.82
C ARG A 17 -7.87 -16.27 26.25
N ILE A 18 -7.22 -16.98 25.32
CA ILE A 18 -6.44 -18.19 25.63
C ILE A 18 -5.22 -17.81 26.48
N ALA A 19 -4.46 -16.78 26.08
CA ALA A 19 -3.27 -16.35 26.80
C ALA A 19 -3.60 -15.96 28.25
N LYS A 20 -4.64 -15.14 28.44
CA LYS A 20 -5.15 -14.75 29.76
C LYS A 20 -5.68 -15.94 30.57
N GLY A 21 -6.53 -16.76 29.95
CA GLY A 21 -7.13 -17.92 30.60
C GLY A 21 -6.09 -18.93 31.09
N LEU A 22 -5.04 -19.20 30.31
CA LEU A 22 -3.94 -20.08 30.73
C LEU A 22 -3.13 -19.49 31.89
N ALA A 23 -2.91 -18.17 31.90
CA ALA A 23 -2.20 -17.49 32.99
C ALA A 23 -2.99 -17.50 34.32
N GLU A 24 -4.31 -17.37 34.25
CA GLU A 24 -5.19 -17.36 35.43
C GLU A 24 -5.48 -18.77 35.99
N ASN A 25 -5.31 -19.83 35.18
CA ASN A 25 -5.72 -21.20 35.52
C ASN A 25 -4.57 -22.21 35.48
N THR A 26 -3.38 -21.81 35.95
CA THR A 26 -2.16 -22.64 35.91
C THR A 26 -2.29 -23.98 36.65
N ALA A 27 -3.11 -24.05 37.70
CA ALA A 27 -3.38 -25.31 38.42
C ALA A 27 -4.16 -26.33 37.56
N LEU A 28 -5.02 -25.87 36.66
CA LEU A 28 -5.80 -26.72 35.75
C LEU A 28 -5.02 -27.06 34.48
N TYR A 29 -4.16 -26.14 34.05
CA TYR A 29 -3.32 -26.29 32.85
C TYR A 29 -1.83 -26.11 33.23
N PRO A 30 -1.23 -27.08 33.94
CA PRO A 30 0.13 -26.92 34.44
C PRO A 30 1.21 -27.03 33.36
N ALA A 31 0.89 -27.69 32.23
CA ALA A 31 1.81 -27.92 31.12
C ALA A 31 1.10 -27.85 29.76
N PRO A 32 0.60 -26.67 29.34
CA PRO A 32 0.00 -26.54 28.03
C PRO A 32 1.08 -26.75 26.94
N PRO A 33 0.76 -27.41 25.81
CA PRO A 33 1.72 -27.65 24.73
C PRO A 33 2.33 -26.36 24.15
N VAL A 34 1.57 -25.26 24.19
CA VAL A 34 2.02 -23.91 23.85
C VAL A 34 1.64 -22.99 24.99
N SER A 35 2.58 -22.19 25.47
CA SER A 35 2.32 -21.28 26.59
C SER A 35 1.47 -20.08 26.16
N GLY A 36 0.70 -19.53 27.10
CA GLY A 36 -0.07 -18.30 26.86
C GLY A 36 0.82 -17.12 26.42
N ALA A 37 2.04 -17.02 26.98
CA ALA A 37 3.01 -16.02 26.59
C ALA A 37 3.46 -16.15 25.12
N HIS A 38 3.60 -17.39 24.61
CA HIS A 38 3.95 -17.61 23.21
C HIS A 38 2.80 -17.21 22.27
N ILE A 39 1.56 -17.52 22.65
CA ILE A 39 0.35 -17.12 21.90
C ILE A 39 0.23 -15.59 21.86
N GLU A 40 0.46 -14.90 22.98
CA GLU A 40 0.42 -13.44 23.05
C GLU A 40 1.53 -12.80 22.20
N ALA A 41 2.73 -13.37 22.20
CA ALA A 41 3.82 -12.91 21.33
C ALA A 41 3.46 -13.06 19.84
N ALA A 42 2.86 -14.19 19.44
CA ALA A 42 2.40 -14.42 18.07
C ALA A 42 1.29 -13.43 17.66
N ARG A 43 0.34 -13.15 18.57
CA ARG A 43 -0.71 -12.14 18.38
C ARG A 43 -0.10 -10.76 18.11
N ASN A 44 0.87 -10.34 18.92
CA ASN A 44 1.53 -9.04 18.78
C ASN A 44 2.38 -8.95 17.51
N ALA A 45 3.05 -10.04 17.12
CA ALA A 45 3.78 -10.10 15.86
C ALA A 45 2.85 -9.93 14.64
N PHE A 46 1.67 -10.55 14.67
CA PHE A 46 0.66 -10.36 13.62
C PHE A 46 0.19 -8.90 13.54
N LEU A 47 -0.11 -8.27 14.68
CA LEU A 47 -0.53 -6.86 14.72
C LEU A 47 0.54 -5.93 14.14
N ALA A 48 1.81 -6.18 14.47
CA ALA A 48 2.93 -5.42 13.90
C ALA A 48 3.06 -5.61 12.38
N ALA A 49 2.87 -6.84 11.89
CA ALA A 49 2.89 -7.12 10.45
C ALA A 49 1.76 -6.40 9.70
N ARG A 50 0.55 -6.35 10.29
CA ARG A 50 -0.60 -5.63 9.73
C ARG A 50 -0.39 -4.13 9.64
N GLU A 51 0.24 -3.54 10.66
CA GLU A 51 0.62 -2.12 10.64
C GLU A 51 1.67 -1.85 9.54
N ALA A 52 2.68 -2.72 9.43
CA ALA A 52 3.70 -2.62 8.38
C ALA A 52 3.10 -2.73 6.97
N GLU A 53 2.12 -3.62 6.76
CA GLU A 53 1.39 -3.72 5.48
C GLU A 53 0.66 -2.41 5.15
N THR A 54 -0.05 -1.84 6.14
CA THR A 54 -0.78 -0.58 5.97
C THR A 54 0.16 0.57 5.61
N SER A 55 1.30 0.66 6.29
CA SER A 55 2.34 1.65 5.99
C SER A 55 2.92 1.47 4.58
N ALA A 56 3.23 0.22 4.18
CA ALA A 56 3.74 -0.08 2.85
C ALA A 56 2.71 0.26 1.75
N ARG A 57 1.43 0.01 1.99
CA ARG A 57 0.34 0.37 1.07
C ARG A 57 0.27 1.88 0.86
N SER A 58 0.29 2.65 1.95
CA SER A 58 0.30 4.11 1.90
C SER A 58 1.52 4.66 1.16
N ALA A 59 2.71 4.11 1.42
CA ALA A 59 3.93 4.50 0.72
C ALA A 59 3.83 4.21 -0.79
N TRP A 60 3.33 3.03 -1.17
CA TRP A 60 3.11 2.69 -2.58
C TRP A 60 2.13 3.66 -3.25
N GLU A 61 1.00 3.97 -2.61
CA GLU A 61 0.03 4.96 -3.13
C GLU A 61 0.68 6.33 -3.32
N GLY A 62 1.53 6.75 -2.38
CA GLY A 62 2.35 7.96 -2.51
C GLY A 62 3.27 7.93 -3.74
N THR A 63 3.92 6.81 -4.04
CA THR A 63 4.78 6.68 -5.23
C THR A 63 4.00 6.76 -6.55
N ILE A 64 2.76 6.23 -6.57
CA ILE A 64 1.89 6.30 -7.75
C ILE A 64 1.47 7.75 -8.00
N THR A 65 1.06 8.48 -6.96
CA THR A 65 0.69 9.89 -7.05
C THR A 65 1.88 10.73 -7.55
N ALA A 66 3.06 10.57 -6.96
CA ALA A 66 4.25 11.30 -7.38
C ALA A 66 4.62 11.03 -8.85
N ARG A 67 4.55 9.76 -9.29
CA ARG A 67 4.75 9.40 -10.70
C ARG A 67 3.73 10.08 -11.61
N GLN A 68 2.46 10.12 -11.20
CA GLN A 68 1.41 10.76 -11.98
C GLN A 68 1.60 12.28 -12.10
N GLU A 69 2.05 12.93 -11.04
CA GLU A 69 2.42 14.35 -11.08
C GLU A 69 3.58 14.62 -12.04
N THR A 70 4.61 13.75 -12.05
CA THR A 70 5.77 13.92 -12.95
C THR A 70 5.40 13.81 -14.43
N ILE A 71 4.49 12.90 -14.80
CA ILE A 71 4.07 12.77 -16.20
C ILE A 71 3.16 13.93 -16.60
N GLN A 72 2.34 14.45 -15.67
CA GLN A 72 1.52 15.62 -15.92
C GLN A 72 2.38 16.86 -16.18
N ALA A 73 3.37 17.12 -15.33
CA ALA A 73 4.30 18.24 -15.51
C ALA A 73 5.08 18.13 -16.83
N LEU A 74 5.50 16.92 -17.21
CA LEU A 74 6.12 16.69 -18.52
C LEU A 74 5.17 17.04 -19.67
N VAL A 75 3.93 16.58 -19.62
CA VAL A 75 2.92 16.85 -20.66
C VAL A 75 2.64 18.35 -20.77
N GLU A 76 2.54 19.07 -19.65
CA GLU A 76 2.34 20.52 -19.64
C GLU A 76 3.52 21.24 -20.29
N GLY A 77 4.76 20.92 -19.90
CA GLY A 77 5.96 21.50 -20.53
C GLY A 77 6.07 21.17 -22.02
N MET A 78 5.67 19.96 -22.43
CA MET A 78 5.61 19.59 -23.85
C MET A 78 4.56 20.40 -24.61
N LYS A 79 3.36 20.61 -24.05
CA LYS A 79 2.32 21.43 -24.68
C LYS A 79 2.77 22.87 -24.90
N ASP A 80 3.46 23.45 -23.92
CA ASP A 80 4.01 24.80 -24.03
C ASP A 80 5.08 24.89 -25.12
N THR A 81 5.99 23.90 -25.14
CA THR A 81 7.03 23.79 -26.17
C THR A 81 6.45 23.65 -27.57
N LEU A 82 5.41 22.82 -27.74
CA LEU A 82 4.74 22.62 -29.01
C LEU A 82 3.99 23.89 -29.45
N SER A 83 3.31 24.57 -28.53
CA SER A 83 2.62 25.84 -28.81
C SER A 83 3.58 26.94 -29.24
N TYR A 84 4.78 26.99 -28.64
CA TYR A 84 5.86 27.86 -29.07
C TYR A 84 6.35 27.48 -30.48
N ALA A 85 6.64 26.20 -30.72
CA ALA A 85 7.17 25.72 -31.99
C ALA A 85 6.20 26.01 -33.15
N GLU A 86 4.91 25.78 -32.95
CA GLU A 86 3.85 26.11 -33.91
C GLU A 86 3.87 27.60 -34.31
N LYS A 87 3.92 28.49 -33.31
CA LYS A 87 4.00 29.95 -33.57
C LYS A 87 5.31 30.36 -34.22
N ALA A 88 6.44 29.76 -33.82
CA ALA A 88 7.77 30.12 -34.31
C ALA A 88 7.97 29.78 -35.79
N VAL A 89 7.29 28.76 -36.31
CA VAL A 89 7.39 28.32 -37.71
C VAL A 89 6.18 28.68 -38.56
N ASP A 90 5.29 29.54 -38.05
CA ASP A 90 4.02 29.92 -38.71
C ASP A 90 3.21 28.68 -39.15
N PHE A 91 3.11 27.68 -38.27
CA PHE A 91 2.39 26.43 -38.48
C PHE A 91 2.83 25.60 -39.70
N ASP A 92 4.04 25.83 -40.23
CA ASP A 92 4.64 25.05 -41.31
C ASP A 92 4.84 23.56 -40.90
N ASP A 93 3.98 22.68 -41.44
CA ASP A 93 3.97 21.24 -41.13
C ASP A 93 5.29 20.55 -41.47
N ALA A 94 6.01 20.98 -42.52
CA ALA A 94 7.29 20.39 -42.88
C ALA A 94 8.37 20.69 -41.82
N LYS A 95 8.31 21.87 -41.21
CA LYS A 95 9.20 22.24 -40.10
C LYS A 95 8.79 21.58 -38.79
N LEU A 96 7.50 21.50 -38.48
CA LEU A 96 7.01 20.83 -37.25
C LEU A 96 7.33 19.33 -37.22
N ARG A 97 7.28 18.65 -38.38
CA ARG A 97 7.68 17.24 -38.46
C ARG A 97 9.12 16.97 -38.05
N ARG A 98 10.01 17.97 -38.11
CA ARG A 98 11.41 17.83 -37.67
C ARG A 98 11.53 17.61 -36.16
N ILE A 99 10.54 18.02 -35.37
CA ILE A 99 10.46 17.76 -33.92
C ILE A 99 9.45 16.64 -33.60
N GLY A 100 9.03 15.86 -34.60
CA GLY A 100 8.05 14.79 -34.43
C GLY A 100 6.61 15.27 -34.19
N TRP A 101 6.34 16.57 -34.37
CA TRP A 101 5.01 17.14 -34.21
C TRP A 101 4.33 17.35 -35.56
N ARG A 102 3.00 17.30 -35.56
CA ARG A 102 2.18 17.77 -36.67
C ARG A 102 1.23 18.81 -36.11
N GLY A 103 1.30 20.02 -36.65
CA GLY A 103 0.40 21.10 -36.25
C GLY A 103 -1.05 20.68 -36.44
N ARG A 104 -1.97 21.25 -35.64
CA ARG A 104 -3.40 21.10 -35.92
C ARG A 104 -3.70 21.73 -37.29
N LYS A 105 -4.41 20.99 -38.14
CA LYS A 105 -5.07 21.55 -39.33
C LYS A 105 -6.08 22.61 -38.93
#